data_AF-A0AAD5TP83-F1
#
_entry.id   AF-A0AAD5TP83-F1
#
_cell.length_a   1.000
_cell.length_b   1.000
_cell.length_c   1.000
_cell.angle_alpha   90.00
_cell.angle_beta   90.00
_cell.angle_gamma   90.00
#
_symmetry.space_group_name_H-M   'P 1'
#
loop_
_entity.id
_entity.type
_entity.pdbx_description
1 polymer ?
#
loop_
_entity_poly.entity_id
_entity_poly.type
_entity_poly.pdbx_seq_one_letter_code
_entity_poly.pdbx_strand_id
1 'polypeptide(L)'
;MRPEISRELGTTNIALVAKETGARWRALSDEEKEPYFKKAEQDKVRLDREMAEFVATRPASDAILEEKIYRLKKSLIDLSATSSSSTVPRTRRLPPKPIKDERKPKVLSGYTIFANTIWRGSGEEQAKLLGEDSANALDFIGKTKLIASTWRNMSDKEKEPYQRKSEALRAASREYSAKNGLDEYQKSLKETVKFAVAGRKKRVLGKKKAKPSKRVVKKKTKKTSTKRTKSVSTRAPKKKTGDTAVKAVKAVKKGARKVGKSIKKGAKAAKTVSKRVVKAAIEK
;
A
#
# COMPACT_ATOMS: atom_id res chain seq x y z
N MET A 1 -4.38 19.41 -34.91
CA MET A 1 -3.05 18.75 -34.96
C MET A 1 -3.09 17.25 -35.27
N ARG A 2 -3.43 16.34 -34.34
CA ARG A 2 -3.44 14.87 -34.64
C ARG A 2 -4.32 14.47 -35.86
N PRO A 3 -5.58 14.93 -35.99
CA PRO A 3 -6.42 14.54 -37.14
C PRO A 3 -5.95 15.13 -38.48
N GLU A 4 -5.31 16.29 -38.49
CA GLU A 4 -4.72 16.89 -39.71
C GLU A 4 -3.50 16.09 -40.16
N ILE A 5 -2.58 15.78 -39.24
CA ILE A 5 -1.38 14.98 -39.53
C ILE A 5 -1.76 13.57 -40.00
N SER A 6 -2.83 12.99 -39.44
CA SER A 6 -3.34 11.69 -39.89
C SER A 6 -3.91 11.74 -41.31
N ARG A 7 -4.55 12.86 -41.70
CA ARG A 7 -5.03 13.08 -43.08
C ARG A 7 -3.88 13.30 -44.05
N GLU A 8 -2.90 14.12 -43.68
CA GLU A 8 -1.73 14.43 -44.52
C GLU A 8 -0.83 13.20 -44.75
N LEU A 9 -0.60 12.39 -43.72
CA LEU A 9 0.20 11.16 -43.83
C LEU A 9 -0.59 9.99 -44.43
N GLY A 10 -1.90 10.15 -44.69
CA GLY A 10 -2.77 9.09 -45.22
C GLY A 10 -2.79 7.81 -44.37
N THR A 11 -2.41 7.90 -43.10
CA THR A 11 -2.21 6.73 -42.23
C THR A 11 -3.02 6.85 -40.95
N THR A 12 -3.57 5.72 -40.53
CA THR A 12 -4.24 5.55 -39.23
C THR A 12 -3.28 5.09 -38.14
N ASN A 13 -2.01 4.84 -38.48
CA ASN A 13 -1.00 4.37 -37.53
C ASN A 13 -0.67 5.46 -36.51
N ILE A 14 -1.11 5.23 -35.27
CA ILE A 14 -0.98 6.18 -34.15
C ILE A 14 0.49 6.51 -33.85
N ALA A 15 1.41 5.54 -34.00
CA ALA A 15 2.82 5.74 -33.66
C ALA A 15 3.50 6.72 -34.64
N LEU A 16 3.19 6.61 -35.94
CA LEU A 16 3.74 7.50 -36.96
C LEU A 16 3.17 8.91 -36.82
N VAL A 17 1.86 9.03 -36.63
CA VAL A 17 1.19 10.32 -36.40
C VAL A 17 1.74 11.00 -35.13
N ALA A 18 1.97 10.24 -34.04
CA ALA A 18 2.53 10.79 -32.80
C ALA A 18 3.98 11.28 -32.98
N LYS A 19 4.81 10.55 -33.74
CA LYS A 19 6.19 10.96 -34.04
C LYS A 19 6.22 12.29 -34.79
N GLU A 20 5.39 12.42 -35.82
CA GLU A 20 5.28 13.63 -36.64
C GLU A 20 4.70 14.81 -35.84
N THR A 21 3.67 14.57 -35.03
CA THR A 21 3.09 15.59 -34.13
C THR A 21 4.15 16.15 -33.18
N GLY A 22 4.97 15.28 -32.59
CA GLY A 22 6.07 15.69 -31.71
C GLY A 22 7.21 16.41 -32.44
N ALA A 23 7.45 16.12 -33.71
CA ALA A 23 8.43 16.85 -34.52
C ALA A 23 7.94 18.28 -34.79
N ARG A 24 6.70 18.43 -35.26
CA ARG A 24 6.07 19.73 -35.51
C ARG A 24 5.98 20.58 -34.25
N TRP A 25 5.60 20.01 -33.10
CA TRP A 25 5.59 20.73 -31.82
C TRP A 25 6.96 21.30 -31.42
N ARG A 26 8.04 20.57 -31.69
CA ARG A 26 9.41 21.06 -31.40
C ARG A 26 9.85 22.18 -32.35
N ALA A 27 9.35 22.17 -33.58
CA ALA A 27 9.66 23.19 -34.58
C ALA A 27 8.91 24.51 -34.38
N LEU A 28 7.81 24.53 -33.61
CA LEU A 28 7.09 25.76 -33.26
C LEU A 28 7.97 26.68 -32.41
N SER A 29 7.85 27.98 -32.66
CA SER A 29 8.42 29.05 -31.83
C SER A 29 7.70 29.16 -30.49
N ASP A 30 8.29 29.88 -29.53
CA ASP A 30 7.67 30.05 -28.21
C ASP A 30 6.41 30.91 -28.26
N GLU A 31 6.33 31.85 -29.22
CA GLU A 31 5.13 32.66 -29.50
C GLU A 31 3.96 31.79 -30.00
N GLU A 32 4.24 30.82 -30.88
CA GLU A 32 3.23 29.87 -31.37
C GLU A 32 2.80 28.86 -30.30
N LYS A 33 3.66 28.58 -29.33
CA LYS A 33 3.33 27.72 -28.17
C LYS A 33 2.58 28.46 -27.07
N GLU A 34 2.78 29.77 -26.94
CA GLU A 34 2.16 30.63 -25.93
C GLU A 34 0.63 30.42 -25.78
N PRO A 35 -0.20 30.36 -26.84
CA PRO A 35 -1.63 30.11 -26.69
C PRO A 35 -1.95 28.73 -26.10
N TYR A 36 -1.09 27.72 -26.31
CA TYR A 36 -1.26 26.39 -25.71
C TYR A 36 -0.89 26.41 -24.22
N PHE A 37 0.16 27.16 -23.84
CA PHE A 37 0.51 27.34 -22.44
C PHE A 37 -0.58 28.11 -21.68
N LYS A 38 -1.11 29.19 -22.25
CA LYS A 38 -2.25 29.92 -21.68
C LYS A 38 -3.48 29.02 -21.48
N LYS A 39 -3.82 28.20 -22.48
CA LYS A 39 -4.92 27.21 -22.36
C LYS A 39 -4.62 26.18 -21.26
N ALA A 40 -3.39 25.70 -21.16
CA ALA A 40 -3.00 24.75 -20.12
C ALA A 40 -3.07 25.35 -18.71
N GLU A 41 -2.69 26.62 -18.55
CA GLU A 41 -2.83 27.35 -17.28
C GLU A 41 -4.29 27.57 -16.91
N GLN A 42 -5.13 27.99 -17.86
CA GLN A 42 -6.58 28.11 -17.66
C GLN A 42 -7.22 26.77 -17.28
N ASP A 43 -6.83 25.69 -17.96
CA ASP A 43 -7.30 24.34 -17.65
C ASP A 43 -6.83 23.88 -16.26
N LYS A 44 -5.62 24.24 -15.85
CA LYS A 44 -5.12 23.97 -14.50
C LYS A 44 -5.96 24.68 -13.44
N VAL A 45 -6.26 25.96 -13.63
CA VAL A 45 -7.13 26.72 -12.71
C VAL A 45 -8.53 26.11 -12.65
N ARG A 46 -9.10 25.72 -13.80
CA ARG A 46 -10.40 25.03 -13.84
C ARG A 46 -10.33 23.71 -13.07
N LEU A 47 -9.31 22.89 -13.32
CA LEU A 47 -9.13 21.61 -12.65
C LEU A 47 -8.97 21.79 -11.14
N ASP A 48 -8.18 22.77 -10.69
CA ASP A 48 -7.98 23.03 -9.26
C ASP A 48 -9.31 23.40 -8.58
N ARG A 49 -10.17 24.19 -9.25
CA ARG A 49 -11.52 24.50 -8.78
C ARG A 49 -12.42 23.27 -8.73
N GLU A 50 -12.52 22.53 -9.84
CA GLU A 50 -13.36 21.31 -9.93
C GLU A 50 -12.90 20.25 -8.91
N MET A 51 -11.59 20.13 -8.68
CA MET A 51 -11.03 19.23 -7.67
C MET A 51 -11.40 19.66 -6.25
N ALA A 52 -11.40 20.96 -5.94
CA ALA A 52 -11.85 21.46 -4.65
C ALA A 52 -13.35 21.16 -4.42
N GLU A 53 -14.19 21.39 -5.44
CA GLU A 53 -15.62 21.07 -5.40
C GLU A 53 -15.87 19.55 -5.26
N PHE A 54 -15.11 18.73 -6.00
CA PHE A 54 -15.16 17.27 -5.90
C PHE A 54 -14.76 16.78 -4.50
N VAL A 55 -13.62 17.24 -3.96
CA VAL A 55 -13.18 16.88 -2.60
C VAL A 55 -14.19 17.35 -1.56
N ALA A 56 -14.88 18.47 -1.80
CA ALA A 56 -15.87 19.00 -0.89
C ALA A 56 -17.18 18.20 -0.87
N THR A 57 -17.63 17.70 -2.02
CA THR A 57 -18.88 16.92 -2.16
C THR A 57 -18.70 15.44 -1.83
N ARG A 58 -17.47 14.94 -1.90
CA ARG A 58 -17.14 13.54 -1.66
C ARG A 58 -17.45 13.09 -0.23
N PRO A 59 -18.07 11.90 -0.05
CA PRO A 59 -18.31 11.35 1.28
C PRO A 59 -17.00 10.84 1.92
N ALA A 60 -16.86 11.04 3.23
CA ALA A 60 -15.67 10.61 3.98
C ALA A 60 -15.45 9.07 3.96
N SER A 61 -16.50 8.30 3.71
CA SER A 61 -16.46 6.84 3.54
C SER A 61 -15.65 6.41 2.31
N ASP A 62 -15.69 7.18 1.22
CA ASP A 62 -14.98 6.86 -0.03
C ASP A 62 -13.46 6.90 0.16
N ALA A 63 -12.96 7.84 0.97
CA ALA A 63 -11.53 7.91 1.29
C ALA A 63 -11.05 6.63 1.99
N ILE A 64 -11.86 6.07 2.89
CA ILE A 64 -11.57 4.80 3.57
C ILE A 64 -11.58 3.63 2.59
N LEU A 65 -12.58 3.60 1.70
CA LEU A 65 -12.73 2.53 0.71
C LEU A 65 -11.55 2.51 -0.26
N GLU A 66 -11.20 3.66 -0.81
CA GLU A 66 -10.08 3.81 -1.73
C GLU A 66 -8.74 3.46 -1.08
N GLU A 67 -8.52 3.86 0.18
CA GLU A 67 -7.31 3.46 0.90
C GLU A 67 -7.21 1.93 1.03
N LYS A 68 -8.32 1.26 1.36
CA LYS A 68 -8.37 -0.20 1.43
C LYS A 68 -8.16 -0.83 0.06
N ILE A 69 -8.80 -0.33 -0.99
CA ILE A 69 -8.63 -0.80 -2.38
C ILE A 69 -7.17 -0.65 -2.82
N TYR A 70 -6.57 0.52 -2.56
CA TYR A 70 -5.17 0.80 -2.89
C TYR A 70 -4.24 -0.20 -2.19
N ARG A 71 -4.41 -0.41 -0.87
CA ARG A 71 -3.62 -1.39 -0.11
C ARG A 71 -3.78 -2.81 -0.66
N LEU A 72 -5.00 -3.21 -1.03
CA LEU A 72 -5.28 -4.52 -1.63
C LEU A 72 -4.60 -4.67 -3.00
N LYS A 73 -4.80 -3.71 -3.91
CA LYS A 73 -4.16 -3.69 -5.24
C LYS A 73 -2.63 -3.71 -5.12
N LYS A 74 -2.06 -2.92 -4.21
CA LYS A 74 -0.63 -2.92 -3.90
C LYS A 74 -0.17 -4.30 -3.43
N SER A 75 -0.87 -4.91 -2.49
CA SER A 75 -0.51 -6.25 -2.01
C SER A 75 -0.60 -7.31 -3.12
N LEU A 76 -1.60 -7.22 -4.00
CA LEU A 76 -1.75 -8.13 -5.14
C LEU A 76 -0.57 -8.04 -6.11
N ILE A 77 -0.11 -6.81 -6.42
CA ILE A 77 1.06 -6.58 -7.27
C ILE A 77 2.33 -7.11 -6.59
N ASP A 78 2.46 -6.93 -5.29
CA ASP A 78 3.60 -7.43 -4.53
C ASP A 78 3.64 -8.97 -4.51
N LEU A 79 2.46 -9.61 -4.46
CA LEU A 79 2.34 -11.07 -4.58
C LEU A 79 2.61 -11.59 -6.01
N SER A 80 2.22 -10.85 -7.05
CA SER A 80 2.46 -11.27 -8.44
C SER A 80 3.91 -11.05 -8.90
N ALA A 81 4.60 -10.05 -8.32
CA ALA A 81 6.01 -9.77 -8.59
C ALA A 81 6.95 -10.92 -8.17
N THR A 82 6.53 -11.78 -7.24
CA THR A 82 7.29 -12.97 -6.82
C THR A 82 7.30 -14.11 -7.84
N SER A 83 6.45 -14.09 -8.88
CA SER A 83 6.31 -15.21 -9.84
C SER A 83 6.60 -14.87 -11.30
N SER A 84 6.90 -13.62 -11.66
CA SER A 84 7.30 -13.29 -13.03
C SER A 84 8.33 -12.17 -13.09
N SER A 85 9.34 -12.39 -13.95
CA SER A 85 10.25 -11.35 -14.42
C SER A 85 9.46 -10.34 -15.25
N SER A 86 8.84 -9.37 -14.58
CA SER A 86 8.13 -8.29 -15.25
C SER A 86 9.13 -7.18 -15.55
N THR A 87 9.30 -6.89 -16.84
CA THR A 87 10.19 -5.84 -17.39
C THR A 87 9.78 -4.42 -17.01
N VAL A 88 8.55 -4.23 -16.52
CA VAL A 88 8.04 -2.92 -16.09
C VAL A 88 8.56 -2.60 -14.69
N PRO A 89 9.00 -1.37 -14.38
CA PRO A 89 9.34 -0.99 -13.01
C PRO A 89 8.12 -1.08 -12.07
N ARG A 90 8.35 -1.49 -10.82
CA ARG A 90 7.29 -1.60 -9.79
C ARG A 90 6.48 -0.30 -9.66
N THR A 91 7.15 0.85 -9.72
CA THR A 91 6.56 2.19 -9.60
C THR A 91 5.47 2.44 -10.65
N ARG A 92 5.67 1.95 -11.88
CA ARG A 92 4.71 2.11 -12.99
C ARG A 92 3.54 1.13 -12.91
N ARG A 93 3.66 0.07 -12.11
CA ARG A 93 2.57 -0.89 -11.85
C ARG A 93 1.69 -0.50 -10.67
N LEU A 94 2.16 0.38 -9.79
CA LEU A 94 1.38 0.76 -8.61
C LEU A 94 0.14 1.55 -9.03
N PRO A 95 -1.02 1.28 -8.40
CA PRO A 95 -2.19 2.13 -8.59
C PRO A 95 -1.89 3.57 -8.13
N PRO A 96 -2.62 4.58 -8.63
CA PRO A 96 -2.51 5.93 -8.12
C PRO A 96 -2.83 5.95 -6.62
N LYS A 97 -2.13 6.82 -5.86
CA LYS A 97 -2.38 6.98 -4.43
C LYS A 97 -3.78 7.58 -4.24
N PRO A 98 -4.55 7.12 -3.23
CA PRO A 98 -5.86 7.68 -2.94
C PRO A 98 -5.74 9.14 -2.50
N ILE A 99 -6.75 9.94 -2.83
CA ILE A 99 -6.83 11.34 -2.38
C ILE A 99 -7.10 11.32 -0.87
N LYS A 100 -6.26 12.04 -0.11
CA LYS A 100 -6.38 12.14 1.35
C LYS A 100 -7.56 13.05 1.69
N ASP A 101 -8.31 12.66 2.71
CA ASP A 101 -9.34 13.50 3.29
C ASP A 101 -8.67 14.59 4.16
N GLU A 102 -8.74 15.84 3.70
CA GLU A 102 -8.16 17.00 4.39
C GLU A 102 -9.00 17.45 5.59
N ARG A 103 -10.31 17.14 5.59
CA ARG A 103 -11.23 17.50 6.68
C ARG A 103 -11.00 16.63 7.91
N LYS A 104 -10.48 15.42 7.72
CA LYS A 104 -10.18 14.50 8.80
C LYS A 104 -8.98 14.99 9.63
N PRO A 105 -9.17 15.32 10.93
CA PRO A 105 -8.08 15.78 11.77
C PRO A 105 -6.96 14.74 11.90
N LYS A 106 -5.71 15.18 11.79
CA LYS A 106 -4.55 14.31 12.02
C LYS A 106 -4.37 14.11 13.53
N VAL A 107 -4.50 12.87 13.98
CA VAL A 107 -4.27 12.51 15.38
C VAL A 107 -2.77 12.42 15.67
N LEU A 108 -2.20 13.52 16.16
CA LEU A 108 -0.79 13.60 16.53
C LEU A 108 -0.61 13.19 18.01
N SER A 109 0.47 12.49 18.32
CA SER A 109 0.86 12.19 19.70
C SER A 109 1.41 13.44 20.38
N GLY A 110 1.33 13.54 21.71
CA GLY A 110 1.92 14.65 22.47
C GLY A 110 3.40 14.88 22.12
N TYR A 111 4.17 13.80 22.00
CA TYR A 111 5.56 13.86 21.52
C TYR A 111 5.68 14.47 20.12
N THR A 112 4.81 14.09 19.18
CA THR A 112 4.87 14.60 17.81
C THR A 112 4.53 16.08 17.76
N ILE A 113 3.61 16.53 18.62
CA ILE A 113 3.28 17.95 18.76
C ILE A 113 4.50 18.70 19.30
N PHE A 114 5.14 18.20 20.34
CA PHE A 114 6.39 18.76 20.89
C PHE A 114 7.54 18.78 19.87
N ALA A 115 7.76 17.69 19.16
CA ALA A 115 8.77 17.65 18.11
C ALA A 115 8.45 18.68 17.01
N ASN A 116 7.18 18.77 16.60
CA ASN A 116 6.75 19.75 15.59
C ASN A 116 6.90 21.19 16.08
N THR A 117 6.71 21.48 17.37
CA THR A 117 6.95 22.82 17.91
C THR A 117 8.43 23.18 17.83
N ILE A 118 9.32 22.23 18.12
CA ILE A 118 10.77 22.45 17.97
C ILE A 118 11.15 22.66 16.50
N TRP A 119 10.65 21.83 15.59
CA TRP A 119 10.94 21.95 14.16
C TRP A 119 10.36 23.21 13.50
N ARG A 120 9.31 23.80 14.09
CA ARG A 120 8.69 25.05 13.61
C ARG A 120 9.20 26.29 14.34
N GLY A 121 9.78 26.11 15.51
CA GLY A 121 10.34 27.19 16.31
C GLY A 121 11.60 27.78 15.68
N SER A 122 11.88 29.03 16.01
CA SER A 122 13.10 29.72 15.60
C SER A 122 14.35 29.05 16.20
N GLY A 123 15.54 29.34 15.67
CA GLY A 123 16.80 28.81 16.20
C GLY A 123 16.99 29.09 17.70
N GLU A 124 16.44 30.20 18.20
CA GLU A 124 16.44 30.59 19.62
C GLU A 124 15.49 29.73 20.46
N GLU A 125 14.28 29.42 19.96
CA GLU A 125 13.36 28.51 20.64
C GLU A 125 13.91 27.07 20.66
N GLN A 126 14.61 26.67 19.59
CA GLN A 126 15.36 25.43 19.53
C GLN A 126 16.51 25.43 20.55
N ALA A 127 17.29 26.51 20.62
CA ALA A 127 18.38 26.68 21.58
C ALA A 127 17.89 26.66 23.04
N LYS A 128 16.74 27.28 23.33
CA LYS A 128 16.14 27.27 24.67
C LYS A 128 15.69 25.88 25.12
N LEU A 129 15.17 25.08 24.20
CA LEU A 129 14.60 23.75 24.50
C LEU A 129 15.61 22.60 24.38
N LEU A 130 16.63 22.74 23.53
CA LEU A 130 17.63 21.71 23.25
C LEU A 130 19.03 22.07 23.81
N GLY A 131 19.27 23.32 24.17
CA GLY A 131 20.60 23.87 24.47
C GLY A 131 21.20 24.61 23.26
N GLU A 132 21.89 25.71 23.53
CA GLU A 132 22.42 26.64 22.51
C GLU A 132 23.44 25.98 21.57
N ASP A 133 24.33 25.16 22.13
CA ASP A 133 25.32 24.40 21.35
C ASP A 133 24.71 23.32 20.47
N SER A 134 23.52 22.83 20.81
CA SER A 134 22.94 21.64 20.17
C SER A 134 21.95 21.98 19.05
N ALA A 135 21.35 23.16 19.09
CA ALA A 135 20.40 23.64 18.09
C ALA A 135 21.07 23.93 16.75
N ASN A 136 22.33 24.39 16.73
CA ASN A 136 23.05 24.74 15.50
C ASN A 136 24.18 23.75 15.13
N ALA A 137 24.71 22.97 16.08
CA ALA A 137 25.83 22.07 15.78
C ALA A 137 25.44 20.65 15.32
N LEU A 138 24.21 20.17 15.59
CA LEU A 138 23.81 18.80 15.26
C LEU A 138 23.08 18.69 13.91
N ASP A 139 23.39 17.65 13.15
CA ASP A 139 22.62 17.25 11.95
C ASP A 139 21.17 16.82 12.32
N PHE A 140 20.27 16.75 11.33
CA PHE A 140 18.86 16.36 11.49
C PHE A 140 18.66 15.10 12.33
N ILE A 141 19.51 14.08 12.11
CA ILE A 141 19.46 12.83 12.87
C ILE A 141 19.87 13.07 14.34
N GLY A 142 20.90 13.87 14.56
CA GLY A 142 21.37 14.27 15.89
C GLY A 142 20.30 15.04 16.67
N LYS A 143 19.70 16.07 16.04
CA LYS A 143 18.59 16.84 16.60
C LYS A 143 17.39 15.96 16.93
N THR A 144 17.04 15.00 16.06
CA THR A 144 15.93 14.07 16.32
C THR A 144 16.19 13.20 17.55
N LYS A 145 17.42 12.72 17.75
CA LYS A 145 17.81 11.96 18.96
C LYS A 145 17.71 12.84 20.21
N LEU A 146 18.15 14.09 20.11
CA LEU A 146 18.10 15.04 21.22
C LEU A 146 16.67 15.42 21.61
N ILE A 147 15.79 15.70 20.64
CA ILE A 147 14.35 15.91 20.87
C ILE A 147 13.72 14.71 21.58
N ALA A 148 14.14 13.49 21.22
CA ALA A 148 13.65 12.29 21.89
C ALA A 148 14.18 12.17 23.33
N SER A 149 15.45 12.52 23.60
CA SER A 149 15.98 12.52 24.96
C SER A 149 15.38 13.62 25.84
N THR A 150 15.19 14.84 25.30
CA THR A 150 14.52 15.92 26.03
C THR A 150 13.10 15.53 26.39
N TRP A 151 12.33 14.95 25.45
CA TRP A 151 11.00 14.44 25.76
C TRP A 151 10.99 13.37 26.86
N ARG A 152 11.98 12.49 26.92
CA ARG A 152 12.06 11.48 27.99
C ARG A 152 12.32 12.12 29.35
N ASN A 153 13.19 13.14 29.38
CA ASN A 153 13.63 13.81 30.60
C ASN A 153 12.67 14.89 31.10
N MET A 154 11.74 15.38 30.27
CA MET A 154 10.69 16.32 30.69
C MET A 154 9.77 15.70 31.75
N SER A 155 9.34 16.52 32.69
CA SER A 155 8.35 16.17 33.70
C SER A 155 6.94 16.01 33.10
N ASP A 156 6.03 15.33 33.80
CA ASP A 156 4.65 15.16 33.33
C ASP A 156 3.90 16.49 33.23
N LYS A 157 4.23 17.48 34.08
CA LYS A 157 3.68 18.84 34.03
C LYS A 157 4.07 19.58 32.75
N GLU A 158 5.32 19.46 32.30
CA GLU A 158 5.78 20.06 31.04
C GLU A 158 5.20 19.36 29.82
N LYS A 159 4.90 18.06 29.95
CA LYS A 159 4.25 17.26 28.89
C LYS A 159 2.75 17.51 28.79
N GLU A 160 2.10 17.90 29.88
CA GLU A 160 0.65 18.12 29.99
C GLU A 160 0.06 18.98 28.85
N PRO A 161 0.60 20.18 28.52
CA PRO A 161 0.04 20.99 27.42
C PRO A 161 0.11 20.27 26.06
N TYR A 162 1.15 19.47 25.82
CA TYR A 162 1.28 18.69 24.59
C TYR A 162 0.33 17.49 24.58
N GLN A 163 0.14 16.84 25.73
CA GLN A 163 -0.82 15.75 25.89
C GLN A 163 -2.25 16.25 25.68
N ARG A 164 -2.62 17.39 26.28
CA ARG A 164 -3.93 18.03 26.11
C ARG A 164 -4.20 18.39 24.64
N LYS A 165 -3.23 18.95 23.92
CA LYS A 165 -3.35 19.20 22.47
C LYS A 165 -3.54 17.90 21.67
N SER A 166 -2.81 16.84 22.03
CA SER A 166 -2.95 15.52 21.41
C SER A 166 -4.33 14.90 21.66
N GLU A 167 -4.85 15.03 22.89
CA GLU A 167 -6.18 14.58 23.25
C GLU A 167 -7.26 15.36 22.53
N ALA A 168 -7.13 16.68 22.41
CA ALA A 168 -8.03 17.52 21.63
C ALA A 168 -8.07 17.08 20.16
N LEU A 169 -6.92 16.79 19.54
CA LEU A 169 -6.87 16.25 18.17
C LEU A 169 -7.55 14.88 18.04
N ARG A 170 -7.37 14.01 19.05
CA ARG A 170 -8.06 12.71 19.11
C ARG A 170 -9.57 12.88 19.29
N ALA A 171 -10.01 13.81 20.13
CA ALA A 171 -11.42 14.14 20.32
C ALA A 171 -12.04 14.67 19.02
N ALA A 172 -11.41 15.65 18.38
CA ALA A 172 -11.84 16.18 17.09
C ALA A 172 -11.93 15.08 16.01
N SER A 173 -10.97 14.16 15.95
CA SER A 173 -11.05 13.02 15.02
C SER A 173 -12.16 12.03 15.37
N ARG A 174 -12.49 11.84 16.66
CA ARG A 174 -13.62 10.99 17.08
C ARG A 174 -14.94 11.63 16.69
N GLU A 175 -15.09 12.92 16.94
CA GLU A 175 -16.27 13.69 16.52
C GLU A 175 -16.45 13.65 15.00
N TYR A 176 -15.37 13.84 14.25
CA TYR A 176 -15.40 13.73 12.78
C TYR A 176 -15.85 12.33 12.33
N SER A 177 -15.30 11.27 12.93
CA SER A 177 -15.70 9.90 12.63
C SER A 177 -17.17 9.62 12.98
N ALA A 178 -17.67 10.18 14.09
CA ALA A 178 -19.04 10.02 14.54
C ALA A 178 -20.04 10.76 13.63
N LYS A 179 -19.78 12.04 13.31
CA LYS A 179 -20.62 12.86 12.42
C LYS A 179 -20.85 12.21 11.05
N ASN A 180 -19.82 11.55 10.53
CA ASN A 180 -19.83 10.95 9.20
C ASN A 180 -20.06 9.42 9.23
N GLY A 181 -20.32 8.80 10.39
CA GLY A 181 -20.58 7.35 10.50
C GLY A 181 -19.43 6.44 10.06
N LEU A 182 -18.17 6.90 10.12
CA LEU A 182 -17.01 6.17 9.57
C LEU A 182 -16.78 4.83 10.28
N ASP A 183 -17.06 4.77 11.58
CA ASP A 183 -16.78 3.58 12.38
C ASP A 183 -17.74 2.44 12.04
N GLU A 184 -19.01 2.75 11.79
CA GLU A 184 -20.00 1.80 11.32
C GLU A 184 -19.68 1.34 9.91
N TYR A 185 -19.36 2.28 9.02
CA TYR A 185 -18.91 1.97 7.66
C TYR A 185 -17.67 1.06 7.65
N GLN A 186 -16.72 1.29 8.55
CA GLN A 186 -15.55 0.42 8.68
C GLN A 186 -15.91 -0.98 9.18
N LYS A 187 -16.87 -1.11 10.10
CA LYS A 187 -17.36 -2.41 10.60
C LYS A 187 -18.08 -3.16 9.47
N SER A 188 -19.04 -2.53 8.80
CA SER A 188 -19.78 -3.14 7.69
C SER A 188 -18.84 -3.54 6.54
N LEU A 189 -17.85 -2.72 6.22
CA LEU A 189 -16.85 -3.04 5.19
C LEU A 189 -15.96 -4.23 5.60
N LYS A 190 -15.65 -4.39 6.89
CA LYS A 190 -14.91 -5.58 7.38
C LYS A 190 -15.79 -6.83 7.31
N GLU A 191 -17.07 -6.72 7.66
CA GLU A 191 -18.01 -7.83 7.62
C GLU A 191 -18.31 -8.30 6.21
N THR A 192 -18.58 -7.38 5.28
CA THR A 192 -18.79 -7.70 3.86
C THR A 192 -17.56 -8.39 3.26
N VAL A 193 -16.34 -7.89 3.53
CA VAL A 193 -15.10 -8.55 3.10
C VAL A 193 -14.97 -9.94 3.73
N LYS A 194 -15.25 -10.08 5.04
CA LYS A 194 -15.22 -11.37 5.74
C LYS A 194 -16.20 -12.37 5.14
N PHE A 195 -17.42 -11.94 4.83
CA PHE A 195 -18.45 -12.75 4.20
C PHE A 195 -18.05 -13.16 2.77
N ALA A 196 -17.57 -12.22 1.96
CA ALA A 196 -17.11 -12.50 0.59
C ALA A 196 -15.96 -13.51 0.58
N VAL A 197 -14.99 -13.39 1.50
CA VAL A 197 -13.90 -14.36 1.66
C VAL A 197 -14.42 -15.73 2.12
N ALA A 198 -15.38 -15.76 3.06
CA ALA A 198 -15.99 -17.00 3.52
C ALA A 198 -16.79 -17.71 2.41
N GLY A 199 -17.58 -16.97 1.63
CA GLY A 199 -18.31 -17.48 0.47
C GLY A 199 -17.36 -18.03 -0.61
N ARG A 200 -16.26 -17.32 -0.89
CA ARG A 200 -15.23 -17.80 -1.82
C ARG A 200 -14.58 -19.10 -1.31
N LYS A 201 -14.29 -19.19 -0.01
CA LYS A 201 -13.74 -20.40 0.61
C LYS A 201 -14.71 -21.58 0.49
N LYS A 202 -16.01 -21.38 0.74
CA LYS A 202 -17.05 -22.41 0.54
C LYS A 202 -17.12 -22.87 -0.92
N ARG A 203 -17.12 -21.95 -1.89
CA ARG A 203 -17.14 -22.29 -3.34
C ARG A 203 -15.91 -23.06 -3.79
N VAL A 204 -14.72 -22.69 -3.31
CA VAL A 204 -13.46 -23.41 -3.61
C VAL A 204 -13.45 -24.80 -2.98
N LEU A 205 -14.00 -24.96 -1.77
CA LEU A 205 -14.12 -26.27 -1.10
C LEU A 205 -15.22 -27.14 -1.72
N GLY A 206 -16.33 -26.56 -2.18
CA GLY A 206 -17.41 -27.26 -2.88
C GLY A 206 -16.97 -27.80 -4.24
N LYS A 207 -16.20 -27.02 -5.01
CA LYS A 207 -15.59 -27.50 -6.28
C LYS A 207 -14.62 -28.67 -6.09
N LYS A 208 -13.98 -28.80 -4.92
CA LYS A 208 -13.11 -29.95 -4.61
C LYS A 208 -13.87 -31.23 -4.23
N LYS A 209 -15.18 -31.15 -3.96
CA LYS A 209 -16.04 -32.30 -3.62
C LYS A 209 -16.87 -32.84 -4.80
N ALA A 210 -16.82 -32.22 -5.97
CA ALA A 210 -17.42 -32.79 -7.17
C ALA A 210 -16.60 -34.03 -7.60
N LYS A 211 -17.21 -35.23 -7.48
CA LYS A 211 -16.62 -36.51 -7.91
C LYS A 211 -16.22 -36.41 -9.40
N PRO A 212 -15.07 -36.98 -9.83
CA PRO A 212 -14.75 -37.05 -11.25
C PRO A 212 -15.82 -37.92 -11.94
N SER A 213 -16.50 -37.32 -12.92
CA SER A 213 -17.41 -38.03 -13.82
C SER A 213 -16.63 -39.19 -14.47
N LYS A 214 -17.18 -40.42 -14.37
CA LYS A 214 -16.62 -41.59 -15.04
C LYS A 214 -16.73 -41.35 -16.55
N ARG A 215 -15.61 -41.04 -17.20
CA ARG A 215 -15.51 -40.93 -18.66
C ARG A 215 -15.73 -42.32 -19.26
N VAL A 216 -16.93 -42.58 -19.77
CA VAL A 216 -17.25 -43.80 -20.53
C VAL A 216 -16.46 -43.75 -21.84
N VAL A 217 -15.49 -44.65 -21.98
CA VAL A 217 -14.72 -44.85 -23.21
C VAL A 217 -15.58 -45.66 -24.17
N LYS A 218 -16.22 -45.00 -25.16
CA LYS A 218 -16.77 -45.69 -26.33
C LYS A 218 -15.60 -46.18 -27.20
N LYS A 219 -15.42 -47.50 -27.31
CA LYS A 219 -14.52 -48.14 -28.28
C LYS A 219 -15.00 -47.78 -29.69
N LYS A 220 -14.18 -47.05 -30.46
CA LYS A 220 -14.33 -46.97 -31.93
C LYS A 220 -13.43 -48.01 -32.58
N THR A 221 -14.03 -48.73 -33.50
CA THR A 221 -13.51 -49.83 -34.31
C THR A 221 -12.47 -49.37 -35.33
N LYS A 222 -11.65 -50.34 -35.74
CA LYS A 222 -10.39 -50.28 -36.49
C LYS A 222 -10.64 -50.21 -38.02
N LYS A 223 -9.98 -49.30 -38.74
CA LYS A 223 -9.69 -49.36 -40.19
C LYS A 223 -8.33 -48.66 -40.45
N THR A 224 -7.24 -49.43 -40.62
CA THR A 224 -6.48 -49.69 -41.88
C THR A 224 -5.86 -48.43 -42.51
N SER A 225 -4.57 -48.13 -42.26
CA SER A 225 -3.38 -48.36 -43.13
C SER A 225 -3.38 -47.50 -44.40
N THR A 226 -2.45 -46.55 -44.64
CA THR A 226 -1.12 -46.86 -45.24
C THR A 226 -0.13 -45.66 -45.21
N LYS A 227 1.17 -45.98 -45.04
CA LYS A 227 2.43 -45.27 -45.47
C LYS A 227 2.71 -43.85 -44.90
N ARG A 228 3.94 -43.40 -44.57
CA ARG A 228 5.32 -43.81 -44.87
C ARG A 228 6.31 -43.09 -43.94
N THR A 229 7.44 -43.76 -43.67
CA THR A 229 8.82 -43.27 -43.38
C THR A 229 9.20 -42.55 -42.07
N LYS A 230 10.38 -42.96 -41.58
CA LYS A 230 11.01 -42.76 -40.27
C LYS A 230 11.85 -41.48 -40.21
N SER A 231 11.99 -40.85 -39.04
CA SER A 231 13.31 -40.44 -38.50
C SER A 231 13.28 -40.12 -36.99
N VAL A 232 14.19 -40.82 -36.31
CA VAL A 232 14.90 -40.64 -35.03
C VAL A 232 14.57 -39.44 -34.10
N SER A 233 14.21 -39.73 -32.84
CA SER A 233 14.79 -39.09 -31.64
C SER A 233 14.58 -39.95 -30.39
N THR A 234 15.57 -39.94 -29.51
CA THR A 234 15.86 -40.89 -28.43
C THR A 234 15.27 -40.49 -27.06
N ARG A 235 14.81 -41.51 -26.31
CA ARG A 235 14.93 -41.75 -24.84
C ARG A 235 14.15 -40.89 -23.80
N ALA A 236 13.08 -41.50 -23.28
CA ALA A 236 12.73 -41.80 -21.85
C ALA A 236 12.46 -40.64 -20.81
N PRO A 237 12.01 -40.93 -19.56
CA PRO A 237 10.62 -40.74 -19.11
C PRO A 237 10.42 -39.61 -18.07
N LYS A 238 9.24 -38.97 -18.07
CA LYS A 238 8.83 -37.98 -17.06
C LYS A 238 8.56 -38.62 -15.69
N LYS A 239 9.45 -38.37 -14.71
CA LYS A 239 9.24 -38.68 -13.27
C LYS A 239 8.16 -37.76 -12.68
N LYS A 240 7.23 -38.35 -11.91
CA LYS A 240 6.17 -37.68 -11.14
C LYS A 240 6.77 -36.84 -10.00
N THR A 241 6.77 -35.51 -10.12
CA THR A 241 7.16 -34.55 -9.07
C THR A 241 5.93 -33.89 -8.47
N GLY A 242 5.07 -34.68 -7.81
CA GLY A 242 3.85 -34.17 -7.13
C GLY A 242 3.94 -34.13 -5.60
N ASP A 243 4.65 -35.09 -4.99
CA ASP A 243 4.53 -35.34 -3.54
C ASP A 243 5.59 -34.67 -2.66
N THR A 244 6.73 -34.25 -3.24
CA THR A 244 7.82 -33.61 -2.48
C THR A 244 7.50 -32.16 -2.09
N ALA A 245 6.81 -31.40 -2.95
CA ALA A 245 6.43 -30.02 -2.67
C ALA A 245 5.39 -29.90 -1.53
N VAL A 246 4.45 -30.85 -1.45
CA VAL A 246 3.41 -30.85 -0.40
C VAL A 246 4.00 -31.22 0.97
N LYS A 247 4.98 -32.14 1.03
CA LYS A 247 5.71 -32.46 2.26
C LYS A 247 6.59 -31.29 2.73
N ALA A 248 7.27 -30.58 1.82
CA ALA A 248 8.10 -29.42 2.15
C ALA A 248 7.29 -28.27 2.76
N VAL A 249 6.13 -27.93 2.19
CA VAL A 249 5.27 -26.85 2.72
C VAL A 249 4.67 -27.21 4.08
N LYS A 250 4.38 -28.50 4.33
CA LYS A 250 3.88 -28.97 5.63
C LYS A 250 4.97 -28.92 6.72
N ALA A 251 6.22 -29.21 6.37
CA ALA A 251 7.36 -29.13 7.28
C ALA A 251 7.67 -27.67 7.70
N VAL A 252 7.69 -26.73 6.74
CA VAL A 252 7.91 -25.30 7.00
C VAL A 252 6.82 -24.72 7.91
N LYS A 253 5.55 -25.09 7.68
CA LYS A 253 4.44 -24.64 8.52
C LYS A 253 4.48 -25.20 9.95
N LYS A 254 5.03 -26.41 10.13
CA LYS A 254 5.22 -27.02 11.46
C LYS A 254 6.39 -26.36 12.21
N GLY A 255 7.47 -26.03 11.51
CA GLY A 255 8.60 -25.24 12.04
C GLY A 255 8.18 -23.84 12.50
N ALA A 256 7.46 -23.10 11.67
CA ALA A 256 6.97 -21.75 12.02
C ALA A 256 6.03 -21.74 13.24
N ARG A 257 5.20 -22.79 13.41
CA ARG A 257 4.35 -22.95 14.61
C ARG A 257 5.17 -23.25 15.87
N LYS A 258 6.27 -24.01 15.76
CA LYS A 258 7.14 -24.33 16.91
C LYS A 258 7.90 -23.09 17.37
N VAL A 259 8.43 -22.29 16.44
CA VAL A 259 9.11 -21.02 16.71
C VAL A 259 8.15 -20.01 17.36
N GLY A 260 6.93 -19.86 16.84
CA GLY A 260 5.91 -18.99 17.45
C GLY A 260 5.49 -19.40 18.86
N LYS A 261 5.54 -20.70 19.19
CA LYS A 261 5.23 -21.21 20.54
C LYS A 261 6.38 -20.95 21.52
N SER A 262 7.64 -21.06 21.07
CA SER A 262 8.83 -20.72 21.88
C SER A 262 8.92 -19.21 22.18
N ILE A 263 8.62 -18.35 21.20
CA ILE A 263 8.61 -16.88 21.40
C ILE A 263 7.52 -16.48 22.41
N LYS A 264 6.34 -17.11 22.37
CA LYS A 264 5.28 -16.87 23.37
C LYS A 264 5.65 -17.38 24.76
N LYS A 265 6.43 -18.47 24.87
CA LYS A 265 6.95 -18.97 26.16
C LYS A 265 7.99 -18.02 26.75
N GLY A 266 8.91 -17.50 25.93
CA GLY A 266 9.90 -16.48 26.33
C GLY A 266 9.25 -15.17 26.78
N ALA A 267 8.23 -14.70 26.08
CA ALA A 267 7.48 -13.48 26.45
C ALA A 267 6.70 -13.64 27.77
N LYS A 268 6.23 -14.86 28.09
CA LYS A 268 5.61 -15.14 29.39
C LYS A 268 6.65 -15.20 30.51
N ALA A 269 7.80 -15.82 30.28
CA ALA A 269 8.89 -15.86 31.26
C ALA A 269 9.41 -14.45 31.58
N ALA A 270 9.60 -13.60 30.57
CA ALA A 270 10.03 -12.21 30.75
C ALA A 270 9.01 -11.38 31.57
N LYS A 271 7.70 -11.58 31.35
CA LYS A 271 6.66 -10.92 32.15
C LYS A 271 6.62 -11.40 33.61
N THR A 272 6.93 -12.67 33.86
CA THR A 272 7.00 -13.21 35.23
C THR A 272 8.23 -12.69 35.97
N VAL A 273 9.37 -12.57 35.29
CA VAL A 273 10.60 -11.98 35.84
C VAL A 273 10.39 -10.49 36.15
N SER A 274 9.82 -9.71 35.22
CA SER A 274 9.48 -8.30 35.51
C SER A 274 8.51 -8.15 36.69
N LYS A 275 7.51 -9.03 36.82
CA LYS A 275 6.62 -8.99 38.00
C LYS A 275 7.33 -9.33 39.31
N ARG A 276 8.30 -10.24 39.30
CA ARG A 276 9.10 -10.56 40.51
C ARG A 276 10.06 -9.44 40.88
N VAL A 277 10.68 -8.79 39.89
CA VAL A 277 11.57 -7.64 40.12
C VAL A 277 10.78 -6.44 40.64
N VAL A 278 9.58 -6.19 40.10
CA VAL A 278 8.68 -5.13 40.60
C VAL A 278 8.17 -5.45 42.00
N LYS A 279 7.85 -6.71 42.32
CA LYS A 279 7.45 -7.10 43.67
C LYS A 279 8.59 -6.97 44.69
N ALA A 280 9.82 -7.35 44.32
CA ALA A 280 11.00 -7.21 45.18
C ALA A 280 11.44 -5.76 45.40
N ALA A 281 11.03 -4.84 44.52
CA ALA A 281 11.27 -3.40 44.67
C ALA A 281 10.20 -2.69 45.52
N ILE A 282 9.09 -3.38 45.86
CA ILE A 282 8.00 -2.85 46.68
C ILE A 282 8.09 -3.37 48.13
N GLU A 283 8.86 -4.44 48.38
CA GLU A 283 9.10 -5.03 49.72
C GLU A 283 10.45 -4.62 50.35
N LYS A 284 11.10 -3.57 49.84
CA LYS A 284 12.25 -2.88 50.45
C LYS A 284 11.88 -1.42 50.70
#